data_AF-A0A9N7JM61-F1
#
_entry.id   AF-A0A9N7JM61-F1
#
_cell.length_a   1.000
_cell.length_b   1.000
_cell.length_c   1.000
_cell.angle_alpha   90.00
_cell.angle_beta   90.00
_cell.angle_gamma   90.00
#
_symmetry.space_group_name_H-M   'P 1'
#
loop_
_entity.id
_entity.type
_entity.pdbx_description
1 polymer ?
#
loop_
_entity_poly.entity_id
_entity_poly.type
_entity_poly.pdbx_seq_one_letter_code
_entity_poly.pdbx_strand_id
1 'polypeptide(L)'
;MKKRKSKYDNINLFPAVKNTKSNSLYGYINNSGKFVILPTFEYASNFNSDGLAIVVKNNLTGVIDTTGKFIVEPTFSNIEEFSEGRAVCTFTDGSMGIIDKLGNIITKKKYQYISKFNNLRAVVANPKPNGNYLYGYIDIDGNEVIKLQYINANDFIDEVAIVQINNDRFELIDVDGFVISSYKYRFVGLYGEGVMAFGNDPLGPLGYMDENGDILIKPMFYSATPFKDGVAIVSTTENFNGPFGVINKLGEFIYSPIYSDIKSLGENRLALGMPLGNANKIVNSIYALGTTECNVLTEFIYLNIDKFDNNLASAYNYNSTFFINSSGNIIPSLPKVKGSGTLELLNNIISANVDYMKLYISLSGKLIYKPNSLILLSRIYSVNKLKYKPNVNYLVYYPKVNLKSNNLTEMKINNRLKTLSNLKEIDKYDDLSFSYLGDFSISFFHKNLLVLKMTGYNYPFGAAHGLETLITPNINLKTGEFYNISDLFKSSLYWVREIDNIINNEIKTNPNYESVYPDGFKGIKDNQGFYVDKNFLYIYFPPYEIAPHSSGFVTFKIPFSKIENIINKKGSFYKAFN
;
A
#
# COMPACT_ATOMS: atom_id res chain seq x y z
N MET A 1 -18.33 1.61 29.33
CA MET A 1 -19.70 1.51 28.75
C MET A 1 -19.88 0.15 28.07
N LYS A 2 -20.93 -0.61 28.40
CA LYS A 2 -21.29 -1.83 27.64
C LYS A 2 -21.63 -1.41 26.20
N LYS A 3 -20.83 -1.81 25.20
CA LYS A 3 -21.15 -1.64 23.76
C LYS A 3 -22.56 -2.20 23.53
N ARG A 4 -23.53 -1.31 23.25
CA ARG A 4 -24.84 -1.72 22.72
C ARG A 4 -24.55 -2.47 21.43
N LYS A 5 -25.04 -3.70 21.31
CA LYS A 5 -24.85 -4.47 20.09
C LYS A 5 -25.49 -3.72 18.91
N SER A 6 -24.71 -3.33 17.91
CA SER A 6 -25.23 -2.72 16.69
C SER A 6 -26.06 -3.76 15.94
N LYS A 7 -27.09 -3.34 15.20
CA LYS A 7 -27.80 -4.21 14.23
C LYS A 7 -26.83 -4.84 13.21
N TYR A 8 -25.65 -4.25 13.08
CA TYR A 8 -24.58 -4.57 12.14
C TYR A 8 -23.38 -5.30 12.78
N ASP A 9 -23.44 -5.69 14.06
CA ASP A 9 -22.36 -6.43 14.73
C ASP A 9 -22.06 -7.80 14.09
N ASN A 10 -22.88 -8.25 13.15
CA ASN A 10 -22.72 -9.50 12.39
C ASN A 10 -22.77 -9.26 10.87
N ILE A 11 -22.10 -8.22 10.37
CA ILE A 11 -21.91 -8.09 8.92
C ILE A 11 -20.98 -9.20 8.44
N ASN A 12 -21.59 -10.15 7.73
CA ASN A 12 -20.93 -11.30 7.13
C ASN A 12 -20.71 -11.05 5.63
N LEU A 13 -20.14 -9.90 5.29
CA LEU A 13 -19.80 -9.49 3.93
C LEU A 13 -18.36 -9.01 3.87
N PHE A 14 -17.56 -9.63 3.00
CA PHE A 14 -16.13 -9.36 2.92
C PHE A 14 -15.73 -8.98 1.49
N PRO A 15 -14.89 -7.95 1.31
CA PRO A 15 -14.45 -7.53 -0.01
C PRO A 15 -13.60 -8.63 -0.65
N ALA A 16 -13.93 -9.00 -1.88
CA ALA A 16 -13.30 -10.12 -2.57
C ALA A 16 -13.07 -9.79 -4.05
N VAL A 17 -11.85 -10.05 -4.51
CA VAL A 17 -11.41 -9.77 -5.88
C VAL A 17 -11.69 -10.93 -6.80
N LYS A 18 -12.31 -10.65 -7.95
CA LYS A 18 -12.43 -11.56 -9.07
C LYS A 18 -11.58 -11.08 -10.24
N ASN A 19 -10.66 -11.92 -10.71
CA ASN A 19 -9.81 -11.63 -11.86
C ASN A 19 -10.57 -11.92 -13.17
N THR A 20 -10.58 -10.96 -14.08
CA THR A 20 -11.16 -11.10 -15.42
C THR A 20 -10.10 -10.86 -16.50
N LYS A 21 -10.49 -11.00 -17.77
CA LYS A 21 -9.59 -10.72 -18.90
C LYS A 21 -9.30 -9.22 -19.12
N SER A 22 -10.06 -8.33 -18.48
CA SER A 22 -9.96 -6.87 -18.66
C SER A 22 -9.41 -6.18 -17.42
N ASN A 23 -9.78 -6.65 -16.23
CA ASN A 23 -9.36 -6.10 -14.94
C ASN A 23 -9.70 -7.07 -13.80
N SER A 24 -9.18 -6.76 -12.61
CA SER A 24 -9.60 -7.37 -11.35
C SER A 24 -10.58 -6.43 -10.67
N LEU A 25 -11.76 -6.94 -10.30
CA LEU A 25 -12.81 -6.14 -9.68
C LEU A 25 -13.21 -6.73 -8.33
N TYR A 26 -13.53 -5.85 -7.39
CA TYR A 26 -14.05 -6.17 -6.09
C TYR A 26 -15.58 -6.29 -6.12
N GLY A 27 -16.07 -7.29 -5.41
CA GLY A 27 -17.44 -7.39 -4.91
C GLY A 27 -17.41 -7.85 -3.45
N TYR A 28 -18.54 -8.28 -2.90
CA TYR A 28 -18.62 -8.75 -1.51
C TYR A 28 -19.15 -10.18 -1.43
N ILE A 29 -18.40 -11.04 -0.75
CA ILE A 29 -18.78 -12.44 -0.50
C ILE A 29 -19.37 -12.62 0.89
N ASN A 30 -20.24 -13.61 1.05
CA ASN A 30 -20.69 -14.06 2.37
C ASN A 30 -19.75 -15.13 2.99
N ASN A 31 -20.08 -15.62 4.20
CA ASN A 31 -19.34 -16.68 4.90
C ASN A 31 -19.22 -18.02 4.12
N SER A 32 -20.02 -18.22 3.08
CA SER A 32 -19.93 -19.39 2.19
C SER A 32 -19.03 -19.18 0.97
N GLY A 33 -18.44 -17.98 0.83
CA GLY A 33 -17.60 -17.61 -0.31
C GLY A 33 -18.38 -17.20 -1.56
N LYS A 34 -19.69 -17.02 -1.47
CA LYS A 34 -20.55 -16.62 -2.59
C LYS A 34 -20.69 -15.10 -2.63
N PHE A 35 -20.53 -14.50 -3.82
CA PHE A 35 -20.78 -13.08 -4.03
C PHE A 35 -22.26 -12.76 -3.77
N VAL A 36 -22.51 -11.84 -2.84
CA VAL A 36 -23.81 -11.22 -2.58
C VAL A 36 -23.90 -9.90 -3.33
N ILE A 37 -22.80 -9.12 -3.33
CA ILE A 37 -22.63 -7.95 -4.19
C ILE A 37 -21.63 -8.35 -5.28
N LEU A 38 -22.05 -8.26 -6.55
CA LEU A 38 -21.26 -8.73 -7.67
C LEU A 38 -20.00 -7.87 -7.89
N PRO A 39 -18.89 -8.47 -8.37
CA PRO A 39 -17.68 -7.73 -8.68
C PRO A 39 -17.90 -6.63 -9.72
N THR A 40 -17.86 -5.38 -9.29
CA THR A 40 -18.08 -4.19 -10.15
C THR A 40 -17.24 -2.99 -9.75
N PHE A 41 -16.53 -3.05 -8.61
CA PHE A 41 -15.74 -1.95 -8.06
C PHE A 41 -14.25 -2.16 -8.34
N GLU A 42 -13.52 -1.08 -8.56
CA GLU A 42 -12.06 -1.07 -8.70
C GLU A 42 -11.36 -1.27 -7.35
N TYR A 43 -12.00 -0.79 -6.27
CA TYR A 43 -11.60 -0.99 -4.88
C TYR A 43 -12.84 -1.10 -3.98
N ALA A 44 -12.70 -1.81 -2.86
CA ALA A 44 -13.74 -1.98 -1.87
C ALA A 44 -13.13 -2.19 -0.47
N SER A 45 -13.50 -1.34 0.50
CA SER A 45 -13.11 -1.50 1.90
C SER A 45 -13.95 -2.59 2.58
N ASN A 46 -13.54 -3.00 3.79
CA ASN A 46 -14.43 -3.75 4.68
C ASN A 46 -15.65 -2.89 5.05
N PHE A 47 -16.78 -3.54 5.35
CA PHE A 47 -17.90 -2.86 5.99
C PHE A 47 -17.54 -2.52 7.43
N ASN A 48 -17.78 -1.28 7.85
CA ASN A 48 -17.65 -0.88 9.25
C ASN A 48 -18.83 -1.37 10.10
N SER A 49 -18.80 -1.07 11.41
CA SER A 49 -19.85 -1.45 12.37
C SER A 49 -21.20 -0.76 12.15
N ASP A 50 -21.30 0.17 11.20
CA ASP A 50 -22.53 0.83 10.77
C ASP A 50 -23.08 0.26 9.45
N GLY A 51 -22.39 -0.72 8.85
CA GLY A 51 -22.80 -1.31 7.57
C GLY A 51 -22.49 -0.46 6.35
N LEU A 52 -21.49 0.41 6.46
CA LEU A 52 -20.99 1.24 5.37
C LEU A 52 -19.65 0.73 4.86
N ALA A 53 -19.46 0.71 3.55
CA ALA A 53 -18.17 0.44 2.93
C ALA A 53 -17.87 1.46 1.84
N ILE A 54 -16.60 1.82 1.73
CA ILE A 54 -16.07 2.74 0.74
C ILE A 54 -15.69 1.94 -0.51
N VAL A 55 -16.13 2.41 -1.67
CA VAL A 55 -15.88 1.74 -2.94
C VAL A 55 -15.41 2.74 -4.00
N VAL A 56 -14.54 2.27 -4.88
CA VAL A 56 -14.09 3.04 -6.05
C VAL A 56 -14.72 2.47 -7.31
N LYS A 57 -15.26 3.35 -8.15
CA LYS A 57 -15.84 3.00 -9.45
C LYS A 57 -15.60 4.15 -10.42
N ASN A 58 -15.03 3.84 -11.59
CA ASN A 58 -14.66 4.84 -12.59
C ASN A 58 -13.69 5.91 -12.03
N ASN A 59 -12.71 5.48 -11.22
CA ASN A 59 -11.74 6.35 -10.54
C ASN A 59 -12.33 7.38 -9.56
N LEU A 60 -13.59 7.24 -9.16
CA LEU A 60 -14.22 8.06 -8.14
C LEU A 60 -14.70 7.20 -6.97
N THR A 61 -14.76 7.80 -5.80
CA THR A 61 -15.03 7.14 -4.53
C THR A 61 -16.43 7.47 -4.05
N GLY A 62 -17.15 6.44 -3.61
CA GLY A 62 -18.49 6.53 -3.02
C GLY A 62 -18.62 5.60 -1.82
N VAL A 63 -19.82 5.56 -1.24
CA VAL A 63 -20.15 4.75 -0.06
C VAL A 63 -21.37 3.90 -0.36
N ILE A 64 -21.30 2.61 -0.05
CA ILE A 64 -22.42 1.68 -0.20
C ILE A 64 -22.87 1.12 1.15
N ASP A 65 -24.13 0.71 1.20
CA ASP A 65 -24.68 -0.11 2.30
C ASP A 65 -24.44 -1.61 2.07
N THR A 66 -24.85 -2.44 3.04
CA THR A 66 -24.73 -3.90 2.98
C THR A 66 -25.56 -4.58 1.87
N THR A 67 -26.47 -3.86 1.22
CA THR A 67 -27.22 -4.35 0.05
C THR A 67 -26.48 -4.08 -1.25
N GLY A 68 -25.44 -3.24 -1.22
CA GLY A 68 -24.70 -2.76 -2.38
C GLY A 68 -25.29 -1.50 -3.00
N LYS A 69 -26.28 -0.87 -2.35
CA LYS A 69 -26.84 0.41 -2.80
C LYS A 69 -25.92 1.55 -2.36
N PHE A 70 -25.70 2.51 -3.25
CA PHE A 70 -24.98 3.74 -2.90
C PHE A 70 -25.77 4.58 -1.89
N ILE A 71 -25.11 4.89 -0.78
CA ILE A 71 -25.47 5.99 0.14
C ILE A 71 -24.87 7.29 -0.40
N VAL A 72 -23.64 7.21 -0.91
CA VAL A 72 -22.94 8.28 -1.61
C VAL A 72 -22.51 7.74 -2.96
N GLU A 73 -23.00 8.36 -4.04
CA GLU A 73 -22.57 8.01 -5.41
C GLU A 73 -21.07 8.28 -5.61
N PRO A 74 -20.38 7.57 -6.52
CA PRO A 74 -18.96 7.83 -6.82
C PRO A 74 -18.73 9.23 -7.40
N THR A 75 -18.50 10.21 -6.54
CA THR A 75 -18.34 11.64 -6.91
C THR A 75 -17.10 12.29 -6.32
N PHE A 76 -16.49 11.68 -5.30
CA PHE A 76 -15.29 12.20 -4.64
C PHE A 76 -14.04 11.60 -5.26
N SER A 77 -12.91 12.30 -5.18
CA SER A 77 -11.62 11.72 -5.57
C SER A 77 -11.14 10.71 -4.52
N ASN A 78 -11.48 10.92 -3.24
CA ASN A 78 -11.20 10.00 -2.14
C ASN A 78 -12.23 10.14 -1.01
N ILE A 79 -12.45 9.06 -0.27
CA ILE A 79 -13.15 9.05 1.02
C ILE A 79 -12.32 8.17 1.96
N GLU A 80 -11.95 8.69 3.12
CA GLU A 80 -11.22 7.96 4.15
C GLU A 80 -12.16 7.10 5.01
N GLU A 81 -11.61 6.11 5.72
CA GLU A 81 -12.39 5.25 6.62
C GLU A 81 -13.15 6.07 7.67
N PHE A 82 -14.37 5.63 7.98
CA PHE A 82 -15.17 6.28 9.00
C PHE A 82 -14.51 6.13 10.38
N SER A 83 -14.21 7.26 11.02
CA SER A 83 -13.79 7.35 12.42
C SER A 83 -14.84 8.13 13.20
N GLU A 84 -15.23 7.63 14.38
CA GLU A 84 -16.22 8.29 15.26
C GLU A 84 -17.55 8.64 14.54
N GLY A 85 -17.88 7.91 13.47
CA GLY A 85 -19.09 8.11 12.67
C GLY A 85 -19.02 9.26 11.66
N ARG A 86 -17.81 9.70 11.29
CA ARG A 86 -17.55 10.67 10.22
C ARG A 86 -16.45 10.15 9.29
N ALA A 87 -16.46 10.59 8.04
CA ALA A 87 -15.40 10.30 7.08
C ALA A 87 -14.92 11.59 6.40
N VAL A 88 -13.61 11.71 6.22
CA VAL A 88 -13.01 12.77 5.42
C VAL A 88 -13.22 12.44 3.94
N CYS A 89 -13.67 13.41 3.15
CA CYS A 89 -13.82 13.28 1.70
C CYS A 89 -12.98 14.33 0.98
N THR A 90 -12.37 13.95 -0.14
CA THR A 90 -11.62 14.85 -1.03
C THR A 90 -12.46 15.11 -2.28
N PHE A 91 -12.70 16.37 -2.58
CA PHE A 91 -13.37 16.80 -3.80
C PHE A 91 -12.42 16.69 -5.01
N THR A 92 -12.97 16.74 -6.22
CA THR A 92 -12.16 16.68 -7.45
C THR A 92 -11.28 17.91 -7.67
N ASP A 93 -11.54 19.02 -6.97
CA ASP A 93 -10.69 20.21 -6.95
C ASP A 93 -9.53 20.14 -5.93
N GLY A 94 -9.39 19.00 -5.24
CA GLY A 94 -8.35 18.77 -4.23
C GLY A 94 -8.69 19.26 -2.83
N SER A 95 -9.74 20.05 -2.66
CA SER A 95 -10.20 20.46 -1.33
C SER A 95 -10.83 19.29 -0.57
N MET A 96 -10.94 19.44 0.75
CA MET A 96 -11.46 18.43 1.66
C MET A 96 -12.72 18.92 2.39
N GLY A 97 -13.57 17.97 2.75
CA GLY A 97 -14.74 18.14 3.59
C GLY A 97 -14.98 16.89 4.44
N ILE A 98 -16.07 16.88 5.20
CA ILE A 98 -16.49 15.71 5.98
C ILE A 98 -17.90 15.32 5.62
N ILE A 99 -18.13 14.02 5.54
CA ILE A 99 -19.45 13.43 5.42
C ILE A 99 -19.86 12.69 6.71
N ASP A 100 -21.16 12.74 7.01
CA ASP A 100 -21.78 11.89 8.01
C ASP A 100 -22.09 10.48 7.47
N LYS A 101 -22.67 9.61 8.32
CA LYS A 101 -23.06 8.24 7.95
C LYS A 101 -24.16 8.16 6.88
N LEU A 102 -24.90 9.24 6.67
CA LEU A 102 -25.95 9.34 5.65
C LEU A 102 -25.41 9.93 4.34
N GLY A 103 -24.13 10.32 4.32
CA GLY A 103 -23.48 10.92 3.16
C GLY A 103 -23.65 12.44 3.06
N ASN A 104 -24.20 13.10 4.08
CA ASN A 104 -24.36 14.54 4.07
C ASN A 104 -23.01 15.21 4.35
N ILE A 105 -22.65 16.22 3.56
CA ILE A 105 -21.47 17.05 3.82
C ILE A 105 -21.80 17.98 5.00
N ILE A 106 -21.05 17.87 6.09
CA ILE A 106 -21.30 18.63 7.33
C ILE A 106 -20.42 19.88 7.47
N THR A 107 -19.27 19.91 6.81
CA THR A 107 -18.35 21.06 6.87
C THR A 107 -18.98 22.29 6.23
N LYS A 108 -19.00 23.41 6.97
CA LYS A 108 -19.56 24.69 6.50
C LYS A 108 -18.70 25.38 5.43
N LYS A 109 -17.42 25.01 5.33
CA LYS A 109 -16.47 25.49 4.33
C LYS A 109 -15.51 24.36 3.95
N LYS A 110 -14.84 24.51 2.81
CA LYS A 110 -13.80 23.59 2.35
C LYS A 110 -12.46 23.90 3.05
N TYR A 111 -11.68 22.85 3.29
CA TYR A 111 -10.32 22.95 3.82
C TYR A 111 -9.31 22.34 2.83
N GLN A 112 -8.03 22.68 2.93
CA GLN A 112 -6.99 22.03 2.12
C GLN A 112 -6.46 20.75 2.80
N TYR A 113 -6.67 20.62 4.12
CA TYR A 113 -6.35 19.44 4.88
C TYR A 113 -7.35 19.23 6.02
N ILE A 114 -7.75 17.98 6.23
CA ILE A 114 -8.54 17.52 7.38
C ILE A 114 -7.94 16.18 7.83
N SER A 115 -7.57 16.04 9.11
CA SER A 115 -7.16 14.74 9.67
C SER A 115 -8.38 13.88 10.01
N LYS A 116 -8.18 12.58 10.25
CA LYS A 116 -9.24 11.71 10.78
C LYS A 116 -9.70 12.20 12.15
N PHE A 117 -10.94 11.85 12.50
CA PHE A 117 -11.45 12.14 13.84
C PHE A 117 -10.75 11.29 14.90
N ASN A 118 -10.34 11.95 15.98
CA ASN A 118 -9.82 11.36 17.21
C ASN A 118 -10.25 12.23 18.40
N ASN A 119 -10.84 11.61 19.43
CA ASN A 119 -11.39 12.30 20.59
C ASN A 119 -12.37 13.42 20.20
N LEU A 120 -13.27 13.14 19.25
CA LEU A 120 -14.33 14.03 18.77
C LEU A 120 -13.82 15.33 18.13
N ARG A 121 -12.56 15.33 17.68
CA ARG A 121 -11.90 16.44 16.99
C ARG A 121 -11.20 15.95 15.75
N ALA A 122 -11.10 16.84 14.75
CA ALA A 122 -10.24 16.65 13.59
C ALA A 122 -9.38 17.90 13.39
N VAL A 123 -8.10 17.71 13.08
CA VAL A 123 -7.21 18.80 12.71
C VAL A 123 -7.62 19.30 11.34
N VAL A 124 -7.72 20.62 11.17
CA VAL A 124 -7.99 21.25 9.88
C VAL A 124 -6.90 22.24 9.53
N ALA A 125 -6.59 22.39 8.25
CA ALA A 125 -5.61 23.38 7.82
C ALA A 125 -5.93 24.04 6.49
N ASN A 126 -5.49 25.29 6.36
CA ASN A 126 -5.49 26.07 5.11
C ASN A 126 -4.19 26.87 4.98
N PRO A 127 -3.72 27.11 3.73
CA PRO A 127 -2.56 27.94 3.50
C PRO A 127 -2.89 29.42 3.72
N LYS A 128 -1.93 30.15 4.29
CA LYS A 128 -1.85 31.61 4.23
C LYS A 128 -1.45 32.06 2.83
N PRO A 129 -1.62 33.35 2.50
CA PRO A 129 -1.11 33.91 1.24
C PRO A 129 0.39 33.70 0.99
N ASN A 130 1.20 33.51 2.04
CA ASN A 130 2.63 33.22 1.92
C ASN A 130 2.96 31.72 1.75
N GLY A 131 1.95 30.86 1.59
CA GLY A 131 2.10 29.42 1.42
C GLY A 131 2.18 28.60 2.71
N ASN A 132 2.39 29.23 3.87
CA ASN A 132 2.46 28.50 5.15
C ASN A 132 1.07 28.10 5.61
N TYR A 133 0.91 26.87 6.12
CA TYR A 133 -0.36 26.40 6.67
C TYR A 133 -0.61 26.95 8.06
N LEU A 134 -1.87 27.20 8.38
CA LEU A 134 -2.36 27.30 9.74
C LEU A 134 -3.28 26.14 10.05
N TYR A 135 -3.12 25.63 11.25
CA TYR A 135 -3.85 24.50 11.80
C TYR A 135 -4.81 24.98 12.89
N GLY A 136 -5.95 24.30 12.98
CA GLY A 136 -6.98 24.45 14.00
C GLY A 136 -7.77 23.15 14.10
N TYR A 137 -8.95 23.20 14.72
CA TYR A 137 -9.74 22.00 14.99
C TYR A 137 -11.23 22.23 14.76
N ILE A 138 -11.87 21.18 14.25
CA ILE A 138 -13.33 21.10 14.11
C ILE A 138 -13.91 19.99 14.98
N ASP A 139 -15.17 20.14 15.38
CA ASP A 139 -15.95 19.09 16.04
C ASP A 139 -16.57 18.10 15.05
N ILE A 140 -17.25 17.09 15.61
CA ILE A 140 -17.95 16.04 14.86
C ILE A 140 -19.10 16.57 13.99
N ASP A 141 -19.57 17.80 14.22
CA ASP A 141 -20.61 18.45 13.43
C ASP A 141 -20.03 19.40 12.37
N GLY A 142 -18.70 19.43 12.24
CA GLY A 142 -17.98 20.24 11.26
C GLY A 142 -17.89 21.72 11.64
N ASN A 143 -18.15 22.08 12.90
CA ASN A 143 -17.94 23.43 13.41
C ASN A 143 -16.49 23.64 13.81
N GLU A 144 -15.93 24.79 13.46
CA GLU A 144 -14.61 25.20 13.94
C GLU A 144 -14.69 25.56 15.43
N VAL A 145 -14.16 24.68 16.27
CA VAL A 145 -14.06 24.87 17.73
C VAL A 145 -12.81 25.68 18.05
N ILE A 146 -11.70 25.38 17.36
CA ILE A 146 -10.44 26.08 17.50
C ILE A 146 -10.05 26.64 16.14
N LYS A 147 -9.92 27.96 16.05
CA LYS A 147 -9.62 28.65 14.80
C LYS A 147 -8.23 28.26 14.27
N LEU A 148 -8.04 28.40 12.96
CA LEU A 148 -6.73 28.23 12.33
C LEU A 148 -5.76 29.28 12.88
N GLN A 149 -4.86 28.88 13.77
CA GLN A 149 -3.92 29.80 14.44
C GLN A 149 -2.55 29.18 14.72
N TYR A 150 -2.45 27.85 14.74
CA TYR A 150 -1.21 27.13 15.03
C TYR A 150 -0.40 26.88 13.78
N ILE A 151 0.94 26.85 13.88
CA ILE A 151 1.81 26.49 12.76
C ILE A 151 1.99 24.97 12.62
N ASN A 152 1.65 24.20 13.67
CA ASN A 152 1.54 22.75 13.68
C ASN A 152 0.53 22.33 14.78
N ALA A 153 -0.15 21.20 14.60
CA ALA A 153 -1.17 20.69 15.51
C ALA A 153 -1.19 19.15 15.46
N ASN A 154 -1.03 18.51 16.61
CA ASN A 154 -1.18 17.06 16.75
C ASN A 154 -2.66 16.68 16.95
N ASP A 155 -3.00 15.43 16.65
CA ASP A 155 -4.30 14.87 17.03
C ASP A 155 -4.47 14.86 18.56
N PHE A 156 -5.71 14.95 19.04
CA PHE A 156 -6.01 14.81 20.46
C PHE A 156 -5.77 13.36 20.93
N ILE A 157 -5.04 13.20 22.03
CA ILE A 157 -4.78 11.92 22.71
C ILE A 157 -5.06 12.16 24.19
N ASP A 158 -5.87 11.30 24.83
CA ASP A 158 -6.32 11.47 26.21
C ASP A 158 -6.86 12.90 26.50
N GLU A 159 -7.72 13.41 25.61
CA GLU A 159 -8.39 14.72 25.71
C GLU A 159 -7.45 15.95 25.62
N VAL A 160 -6.16 15.75 25.35
CA VAL A 160 -5.18 16.84 25.18
C VAL A 160 -4.48 16.76 23.83
N ALA A 161 -3.98 17.90 23.36
CA ALA A 161 -3.17 17.98 22.14
C ALA A 161 -1.98 18.91 22.32
N ILE A 162 -0.87 18.55 21.68
CA ILE A 162 0.29 19.44 21.53
C ILE A 162 0.15 20.25 20.24
N VAL A 163 0.20 21.57 20.38
CA VAL A 163 0.15 22.52 19.27
C VAL A 163 1.39 23.40 19.27
N GLN A 164 1.84 23.80 18.09
CA GLN A 164 2.98 24.68 17.92
C GLN A 164 2.53 26.09 17.56
N ILE A 165 2.92 27.07 18.39
CA ILE A 165 2.56 28.48 18.21
C ILE A 165 3.54 29.16 17.27
N ASN A 166 4.83 28.87 17.44
CA ASN A 166 5.93 29.38 16.63
C ASN A 166 7.15 28.44 16.76
N ASN A 167 8.29 28.84 16.19
CA ASN A 167 9.47 27.99 16.05
C ASN A 167 10.07 27.46 17.38
N ASP A 168 9.79 28.10 18.51
CA ASP A 168 10.36 27.75 19.83
C ASP A 168 9.31 27.66 20.94
N ARG A 169 8.01 27.58 20.58
CA ARG A 169 6.92 27.52 21.55
C ARG A 169 5.86 26.50 21.15
N PHE A 170 5.62 25.57 22.07
CA PHE A 170 4.53 24.60 22.03
C PHE A 170 3.58 24.82 23.20
N GLU A 171 2.33 24.41 23.04
CA GLU A 171 1.32 24.47 24.08
C GLU A 171 0.59 23.13 24.16
N LEU A 172 0.28 22.70 25.38
CA LEU A 172 -0.66 21.62 25.65
C LEU A 172 -2.04 22.26 25.80
N ILE A 173 -3.00 21.82 25.00
CA ILE A 173 -4.36 22.32 25.00
C ILE A 173 -5.36 21.21 25.28
N ASP A 174 -6.50 21.55 25.87
CA ASP A 174 -7.65 20.65 25.97
C ASP A 174 -8.52 20.68 24.70
N VAL A 175 -9.57 19.84 24.68
CA VAL A 175 -10.51 19.71 23.54
C VAL A 175 -11.27 20.99 23.18
N ASP A 176 -11.35 21.97 24.08
CA ASP A 176 -12.00 23.27 23.85
C ASP A 176 -10.98 24.35 23.45
N GLY A 177 -9.69 24.01 23.47
CA GLY A 177 -8.58 24.89 23.10
C GLY A 177 -8.06 25.74 24.25
N PHE A 178 -8.43 25.43 25.50
CA PHE A 178 -7.83 26.08 26.66
C PHE A 178 -6.39 25.60 26.81
N VAL A 179 -5.47 26.55 27.00
CA VAL A 179 -4.06 26.27 27.24
C VAL A 179 -3.90 25.75 28.66
N ILE A 180 -3.49 24.49 28.77
CA ILE A 180 -3.13 23.84 30.04
C ILE A 180 -1.72 24.31 30.44
N SER A 181 -0.77 24.19 29.50
CA SER A 181 0.65 24.50 29.74
C SER A 181 1.33 25.05 28.48
N SER A 182 2.41 25.80 28.66
CA SER A 182 3.24 26.36 27.59
C SER A 182 4.70 25.97 27.76
N TYR A 183 5.34 25.55 26.68
CA TYR A 183 6.71 25.05 26.68
C TYR A 183 7.57 25.83 25.70
N LYS A 184 8.74 26.29 26.17
CA LYS A 184 9.73 27.01 25.34
C LYS A 184 10.81 26.05 24.85
N TYR A 185 10.49 25.30 23.80
CA TYR A 185 11.38 24.32 23.16
C TYR A 185 11.19 24.33 21.64
N ARG A 186 12.21 23.91 20.90
CA ARG A 186 12.13 23.75 19.44
C ARG A 186 11.46 22.43 19.03
N PHE A 187 11.31 21.51 19.98
CA PHE A 187 10.60 20.26 19.80
C PHE A 187 9.84 19.86 21.08
N VAL A 188 8.57 19.52 20.91
CA VAL A 188 7.76 18.77 21.87
C VAL A 188 7.05 17.67 21.09
N GLY A 189 7.23 16.42 21.52
CA GLY A 189 6.71 15.23 20.86
C GLY A 189 5.22 15.00 21.13
N LEU A 190 4.73 13.84 20.70
CA LEU A 190 3.36 13.41 20.98
C LEU A 190 3.17 13.18 22.49
N TYR A 191 1.97 13.51 22.97
CA TYR A 191 1.52 13.18 24.30
C TYR A 191 1.30 11.67 24.44
N GLY A 192 1.78 11.08 25.53
CA GLY A 192 1.54 9.68 25.88
C GLY A 192 1.59 9.46 27.38
N GLU A 193 0.47 9.03 27.98
CA GLU A 193 0.37 8.68 29.40
C GLU A 193 0.88 9.77 30.38
N GLY A 194 0.60 11.05 30.09
CA GLY A 194 1.03 12.18 30.93
C GLY A 194 2.46 12.67 30.69
N VAL A 195 3.15 12.15 29.67
CA VAL A 195 4.57 12.43 29.43
C VAL A 195 4.81 12.78 27.95
N MET A 196 5.72 13.72 27.71
CA MET A 196 6.09 14.19 26.38
C MET A 196 7.60 14.24 26.21
N ALA A 197 8.09 13.77 25.06
CA ALA A 197 9.48 13.99 24.66
C ALA A 197 9.70 15.48 24.35
N PHE A 198 10.86 16.05 24.69
CA PHE A 198 11.16 17.46 24.41
C PHE A 198 12.65 17.70 24.12
N GLY A 199 12.96 18.78 23.41
CA GLY A 199 14.35 19.16 23.12
C GLY A 199 14.52 20.53 22.47
N ASN A 200 15.74 21.06 22.53
CA ASN A 200 16.12 22.29 21.82
C ASN A 200 16.54 22.05 20.37
N ASP A 201 16.68 20.79 19.96
CA ASP A 201 16.89 20.37 18.60
C ASP A 201 15.96 19.17 18.33
N PRO A 202 15.12 19.21 17.27
CA PRO A 202 14.30 18.07 16.88
C PRO A 202 15.10 16.79 16.59
N LEU A 203 16.38 16.89 16.26
CA LEU A 203 17.28 15.75 16.03
C LEU A 203 17.89 15.20 17.33
N GLY A 204 17.61 15.82 18.47
CA GLY A 204 18.14 15.45 19.77
C GLY A 204 19.39 16.24 20.20
N PRO A 205 19.82 16.08 21.46
CA PRO A 205 19.27 15.15 22.46
C PRO A 205 17.89 15.58 22.97
N LEU A 206 17.05 14.58 23.24
CA LEU A 206 15.67 14.66 23.70
C LEU A 206 15.58 14.10 25.12
N GLY A 207 14.77 14.76 25.94
CA GLY A 207 14.39 14.34 27.30
C GLY A 207 12.90 14.06 27.38
N TYR A 208 12.39 13.82 28.58
CA TYR A 208 10.96 13.70 28.84
C TYR A 208 10.53 14.65 29.96
N MET A 209 9.38 15.27 29.77
CA MET A 209 8.74 16.15 30.73
C MET A 209 7.29 15.74 30.93
N ASP A 210 6.72 16.13 32.08
CA ASP A 210 5.29 15.96 32.33
C ASP A 210 4.45 17.11 31.72
N GLU A 211 3.15 17.11 32.02
CA GLU A 211 2.20 18.13 31.56
C GLU A 211 2.51 19.53 32.10
N ASN A 212 3.11 19.66 33.28
CA ASN A 212 3.48 20.95 33.85
C ASN A 212 4.79 21.50 33.26
N GLY A 213 5.52 20.67 32.50
CA GLY A 213 6.84 20.99 31.98
C GLY A 213 7.96 20.65 32.95
N ASP A 214 7.66 19.91 34.03
CA ASP A 214 8.67 19.42 34.95
C ASP A 214 9.49 18.31 34.26
N ILE A 215 10.82 18.47 34.29
CA ILE A 215 11.73 17.54 33.61
C ILE A 215 11.80 16.24 34.41
N LEU A 216 11.26 15.17 33.84
CA LEU A 216 11.34 13.81 34.39
C LEU A 216 12.66 13.15 34.02
N ILE A 217 13.07 13.28 32.75
CA ILE A 217 14.30 12.71 32.21
C ILE A 217 15.02 13.80 31.43
N LYS A 218 16.26 14.10 31.81
CA LYS A 218 17.08 15.12 31.14
C LYS A 218 17.39 14.73 29.70
N PRO A 219 17.54 15.68 28.77
CA PRO A 219 17.85 15.37 27.39
C PRO A 219 19.12 14.53 27.21
N MET A 220 18.96 13.34 26.62
CA MET A 220 20.06 12.40 26.35
C MET A 220 19.80 11.42 25.19
N PHE A 221 18.58 11.40 24.64
CA PHE A 221 18.20 10.45 23.58
C PHE A 221 18.15 11.14 22.22
N TYR A 222 18.61 10.47 21.17
CA TYR A 222 18.49 10.97 19.80
C TYR A 222 17.26 10.39 19.07
N SER A 223 16.60 9.41 19.70
CA SER A 223 15.28 8.93 19.31
C SER A 223 14.47 8.64 20.57
N ALA A 224 13.22 9.10 20.59
CA ALA A 224 12.32 9.01 21.74
C ALA A 224 10.87 8.89 21.27
N THR A 225 10.24 7.74 21.54
CA THR A 225 8.82 7.51 21.25
C THR A 225 7.93 8.00 22.40
N PRO A 226 6.65 8.34 22.17
CA PRO A 226 5.74 8.62 23.26
C PRO A 226 5.59 7.41 24.18
N PHE A 227 5.37 7.65 25.47
CA PHE A 227 5.11 6.58 26.43
C PHE A 227 3.83 5.83 26.06
N LYS A 228 3.91 4.50 26.09
CA LYS A 228 2.79 3.60 25.87
C LYS A 228 3.03 2.28 26.59
N ASP A 229 2.00 1.76 27.25
CA ASP A 229 2.08 0.57 28.09
C ASP A 229 3.18 0.72 29.17
N GLY A 230 3.31 1.95 29.72
CA GLY A 230 4.25 2.30 30.78
C GLY A 230 5.71 2.49 30.35
N VAL A 231 6.03 2.36 29.05
CA VAL A 231 7.41 2.39 28.56
C VAL A 231 7.58 3.28 27.32
N ALA A 232 8.82 3.67 27.05
CA ALA A 232 9.20 4.35 25.82
C ALA A 232 10.39 3.64 25.15
N ILE A 233 10.34 3.54 23.82
CA ILE A 233 11.46 3.07 22.99
C ILE A 233 12.36 4.27 22.70
N VAL A 234 13.66 4.10 22.94
CA VAL A 234 14.66 5.17 22.84
C VAL A 234 15.95 4.71 22.18
N SER A 235 16.73 5.65 21.65
CA SER A 235 18.12 5.44 21.27
C SER A 235 19.02 6.55 21.81
N THR A 236 20.23 6.19 22.22
CA THR A 236 21.26 7.12 22.71
C THR A 236 22.28 7.48 21.63
N THR A 237 22.12 7.01 20.39
CA THR A 237 23.05 7.28 19.29
C THR A 237 22.39 8.15 18.23
N GLU A 238 23.17 9.00 17.57
CA GLU A 238 22.68 9.83 16.45
C GLU A 238 22.30 9.00 15.21
N ASN A 239 22.56 7.69 15.24
CA ASN A 239 22.26 6.78 14.15
C ASN A 239 20.76 6.44 14.15
N PHE A 240 20.06 6.85 13.10
CA PHE A 240 18.63 6.56 12.92
C PHE A 240 18.28 5.07 12.90
N ASN A 241 19.25 4.19 12.62
CA ASN A 241 19.06 2.72 12.64
C ASN A 241 19.29 2.09 14.03
N GLY A 242 19.39 2.92 15.08
CA GLY A 242 19.63 2.47 16.44
C GLY A 242 21.12 2.33 16.80
N PRO A 243 21.45 1.55 17.84
CA PRO A 243 20.58 0.56 18.49
C PRO A 243 19.50 1.19 19.38
N PHE A 244 18.41 0.44 19.58
CA PHE A 244 17.24 0.84 20.36
C PHE A 244 17.17 0.06 21.66
N GLY A 245 16.72 0.75 22.71
CA GLY A 245 16.40 0.21 24.03
C GLY A 245 15.03 0.67 24.48
N VAL A 246 14.66 0.28 25.70
CA VAL A 246 13.36 0.61 26.30
C VAL A 246 13.58 1.13 27.70
N ILE A 247 12.91 2.22 28.04
CA ILE A 247 12.97 2.85 29.37
C ILE A 247 11.61 2.87 30.04
N ASN A 248 11.61 2.88 31.37
CA ASN A 248 10.43 3.23 32.18
C ASN A 248 10.30 4.76 32.33
N LYS A 249 9.24 5.22 33.02
CA LYS A 249 8.99 6.65 33.29
C LYS A 249 10.04 7.33 34.18
N LEU A 250 10.87 6.56 34.88
CA LEU A 250 12.02 7.06 35.67
C LEU A 250 13.28 7.24 34.81
N GLY A 251 13.26 6.80 33.55
CA GLY A 251 14.41 6.83 32.64
C GLY A 251 15.36 5.64 32.80
N GLU A 252 14.98 4.62 33.58
CA GLU A 252 15.77 3.41 33.76
C GLU A 252 15.56 2.46 32.58
N PHE A 253 16.64 1.88 32.07
CA PHE A 253 16.56 0.90 30.99
C PHE A 253 15.93 -0.41 31.47
N ILE A 254 14.78 -0.73 30.90
CA ILE A 254 14.14 -2.06 30.96
C ILE A 254 14.87 -2.99 29.98
N TYR A 255 15.16 -2.48 28.79
CA TYR A 255 16.00 -3.16 27.80
C TYR A 255 17.13 -2.22 27.40
N SER A 256 18.37 -2.67 27.56
CA SER A 256 19.55 -1.92 27.09
C SER A 256 19.48 -1.68 25.57
N PRO A 257 20.07 -0.58 25.06
CA PRO A 257 20.00 -0.24 23.66
C PRO A 257 20.93 -1.11 22.82
N ILE A 258 20.48 -2.34 22.52
CA ILE A 258 21.22 -3.34 21.72
C ILE A 258 20.42 -3.85 20.52
N TYR A 259 19.15 -3.48 20.40
CA TYR A 259 18.23 -4.01 19.40
C TYR A 259 18.30 -3.19 18.11
N SER A 260 18.17 -3.85 16.96
CA SER A 260 18.13 -3.18 15.65
C SER A 260 16.79 -2.53 15.36
N ASP A 261 15.72 -3.04 15.97
CA ASP A 261 14.38 -2.50 15.90
C ASP A 261 13.60 -2.93 17.16
N ILE A 262 12.68 -2.08 17.62
CA ILE A 262 11.72 -2.45 18.67
C ILE A 262 10.35 -1.90 18.27
N LYS A 263 9.33 -2.74 18.31
CA LYS A 263 7.94 -2.34 18.01
C LYS A 263 7.06 -2.48 19.24
N SER A 264 6.32 -1.44 19.59
CA SER A 264 5.21 -1.56 20.55
C SER A 264 4.04 -2.29 19.91
N LEU A 265 3.66 -3.43 20.50
CA LEU A 265 2.61 -4.29 19.99
C LEU A 265 1.26 -4.08 20.71
N GLY A 266 1.22 -3.26 21.76
CA GLY A 266 0.05 -3.15 22.65
C GLY A 266 0.00 -4.29 23.67
N GLU A 267 -0.92 -4.18 24.63
CA GLU A 267 -1.15 -5.21 25.67
C GLU A 267 0.15 -5.58 26.42
N ASN A 268 1.01 -4.60 26.72
CA ASN A 268 2.28 -4.80 27.42
C ASN A 268 3.26 -5.73 26.66
N ARG A 269 3.23 -5.70 25.32
CA ARG A 269 4.10 -6.52 24.45
C ARG A 269 4.96 -5.68 23.51
N LEU A 270 6.16 -6.20 23.25
CA LEU A 270 7.16 -5.61 22.38
C LEU A 270 7.68 -6.67 21.38
N ALA A 271 7.87 -6.31 20.12
CA ALA A 271 8.71 -7.10 19.22
C ALA A 271 10.15 -6.60 19.36
N LEU A 272 11.06 -7.45 19.83
CA LEU A 272 12.47 -7.15 20.02
C LEU A 272 13.25 -7.68 18.82
N GLY A 273 13.80 -6.78 18.00
CA GLY A 273 14.50 -7.11 16.75
C GLY A 273 16.01 -7.19 16.89
N MET A 274 16.60 -8.24 16.34
CA MET A 274 18.05 -8.35 16.09
C MET A 274 18.32 -8.32 14.59
N PRO A 275 19.50 -7.81 14.14
CA PRO A 275 19.86 -7.83 12.73
C PRO A 275 19.77 -9.25 12.18
N LEU A 276 19.02 -9.43 11.10
CA LEU A 276 19.07 -10.64 10.30
C LEU A 276 20.26 -10.49 9.33
N GLY A 277 21.22 -11.41 9.37
CA GLY A 277 22.41 -11.36 8.53
C GLY A 277 23.52 -10.47 9.08
N ASN A 278 24.04 -9.54 8.27
CA ASN A 278 25.22 -8.73 8.63
C ASN A 278 24.86 -7.57 9.58
N ALA A 279 25.35 -7.63 10.82
CA ALA A 279 25.13 -6.60 11.84
C ALA A 279 25.62 -5.18 11.45
N ASN A 280 26.58 -5.07 10.53
CA ASN A 280 27.10 -3.76 10.07
C ASN A 280 26.23 -3.12 8.99
N LYS A 281 25.25 -3.85 8.44
CA LYS A 281 24.29 -3.34 7.45
C LYS A 281 22.90 -3.89 7.79
N ILE A 282 22.31 -3.32 8.84
CA ILE A 282 20.98 -3.68 9.31
C ILE A 282 19.97 -3.35 8.22
N VAL A 283 19.38 -4.39 7.64
CA VAL A 283 18.44 -4.29 6.53
C VAL A 283 17.13 -4.96 6.89
N ASN A 284 17.22 -6.15 7.49
CA ASN A 284 16.10 -6.91 8.01
C ASN A 284 16.36 -7.20 9.49
N SER A 285 15.29 -7.44 10.25
CA SER A 285 15.38 -7.91 11.63
C SER A 285 14.61 -9.21 11.81
N ILE A 286 15.12 -10.07 12.69
CA ILE A 286 14.40 -11.22 13.23
C ILE A 286 13.99 -10.89 14.66
N TYR A 287 12.77 -11.25 15.03
CA TYR A 287 12.11 -10.76 16.23
C TYR A 287 11.86 -11.88 17.24
N ALA A 288 12.11 -11.55 18.50
CA ALA A 288 11.58 -12.22 19.67
C ALA A 288 10.38 -11.42 20.22
N LEU A 289 9.46 -12.10 20.89
CA LEU A 289 8.41 -11.42 21.66
C LEU A 289 8.95 -11.10 23.06
N GLY A 290 8.88 -9.83 23.45
CA GLY A 290 9.17 -9.34 24.80
C GLY A 290 7.95 -8.71 25.47
N THR A 291 8.12 -8.30 26.72
CA THR A 291 7.11 -7.60 27.52
C THR A 291 7.65 -6.25 27.97
N THR A 292 6.76 -5.35 28.39
CA THR A 292 7.18 -4.07 28.99
C THR A 292 7.82 -4.23 30.38
N GLU A 293 7.89 -5.44 30.92
CA GLU A 293 8.46 -5.78 32.23
C GLU A 293 9.78 -6.59 32.12
N CYS A 294 10.54 -6.43 31.03
CA CYS A 294 11.84 -7.09 30.80
C CYS A 294 11.79 -8.62 30.57
N ASN A 295 10.61 -9.24 30.41
CA ASN A 295 10.53 -10.67 30.07
C ASN A 295 10.62 -10.90 28.55
N VAL A 296 11.62 -11.66 28.10
CA VAL A 296 11.69 -12.18 26.72
C VAL A 296 10.98 -13.54 26.68
N LEU A 297 9.89 -13.62 25.93
CA LEU A 297 8.96 -14.76 25.93
C LEU A 297 9.28 -15.81 24.87
N THR A 298 9.98 -15.43 23.81
CA THR A 298 10.35 -16.33 22.72
C THR A 298 11.78 -16.11 22.27
N GLU A 299 12.35 -17.10 21.59
CA GLU A 299 13.55 -16.90 20.78
C GLU A 299 13.29 -15.95 19.59
N PHE A 300 14.35 -15.52 18.92
CA PHE A 300 14.27 -14.73 17.69
C PHE A 300 13.91 -15.62 16.49
N ILE A 301 12.62 -15.88 16.31
CA ILE A 301 12.11 -16.83 15.31
C ILE A 301 11.07 -16.22 14.36
N TYR A 302 10.64 -14.98 14.62
CA TYR A 302 9.64 -14.29 13.83
C TYR A 302 10.26 -13.30 12.87
N LEU A 303 9.80 -13.26 11.63
CA LEU A 303 10.19 -12.22 10.67
C LEU A 303 9.31 -10.98 10.81
N ASN A 304 8.13 -11.11 11.41
CA ASN A 304 7.27 -10.02 11.84
C ASN A 304 6.29 -10.51 12.92
N ILE A 305 5.88 -9.60 13.80
CA ILE A 305 4.79 -9.76 14.75
C ILE A 305 3.90 -8.52 14.63
N ASP A 306 2.62 -8.70 14.39
CA ASP A 306 1.62 -7.63 14.33
C ASP A 306 1.18 -7.23 15.75
N LYS A 307 0.47 -6.10 15.86
CA LYS A 307 -0.09 -5.66 17.14
C LYS A 307 -1.05 -6.71 17.72
N PHE A 308 -1.03 -6.84 19.04
CA PHE A 308 -2.00 -7.64 19.76
C PHE A 308 -3.37 -6.96 19.76
N ASP A 309 -4.40 -7.76 19.52
CA ASP A 309 -5.80 -7.39 19.68
C ASP A 309 -6.51 -8.53 20.43
N ASN A 310 -6.91 -8.26 21.66
CA ASN A 310 -7.54 -9.23 22.57
C ASN A 310 -6.68 -10.50 22.77
N ASN A 311 -5.41 -10.34 23.14
CA ASN A 311 -4.44 -11.41 23.39
C ASN A 311 -4.07 -12.27 22.18
N LEU A 312 -4.40 -11.79 20.97
CA LEU A 312 -4.14 -12.46 19.70
C LEU A 312 -3.32 -11.55 18.81
N ALA A 313 -2.23 -12.07 18.23
CA ALA A 313 -1.47 -11.35 17.21
C ALA A 313 -1.19 -12.27 16.01
N SER A 314 -1.11 -11.66 14.83
CA SER A 314 -0.60 -12.33 13.63
C SER A 314 0.94 -12.25 13.61
N ALA A 315 1.59 -13.33 13.19
CA ALA A 315 3.04 -13.38 13.02
C ALA A 315 3.39 -14.30 11.85
N TYR A 316 4.59 -14.15 11.30
CA TYR A 316 5.10 -15.11 10.32
C TYR A 316 6.59 -15.41 10.49
N ASN A 317 6.96 -16.56 9.96
CA ASN A 317 8.35 -16.99 9.78
C ASN A 317 8.62 -17.31 8.31
N TYR A 318 9.75 -17.94 8.00
CA TYR A 318 10.13 -18.31 6.62
C TYR A 318 9.14 -19.24 5.90
N ASN A 319 8.19 -19.86 6.60
CA ASN A 319 7.27 -20.86 6.03
C ASN A 319 5.84 -20.34 5.90
N SER A 320 5.33 -19.73 6.97
CA SER A 320 3.90 -19.51 7.14
C SER A 320 3.60 -18.32 8.03
N THR A 321 2.43 -17.75 7.79
CA THR A 321 1.75 -16.78 8.65
C THR A 321 0.74 -17.51 9.53
N PHE A 322 0.63 -17.13 10.79
CA PHE A 322 -0.20 -17.79 11.81
C PHE A 322 -0.52 -16.83 12.96
N PHE A 323 -1.44 -17.23 13.83
CA PHE A 323 -1.71 -16.51 15.07
C PHE A 323 -0.84 -17.00 16.23
N ILE A 324 -0.41 -16.07 17.07
CA ILE A 324 0.24 -16.31 18.35
C ILE A 324 -0.62 -15.75 19.49
N ASN A 325 -0.54 -16.38 20.67
CA ASN A 325 -1.12 -15.85 21.90
C ASN A 325 -0.17 -14.86 22.58
N SER A 326 -0.59 -14.25 23.69
CA SER A 326 0.24 -13.31 24.45
C SER A 326 1.57 -13.91 24.91
N SER A 327 1.68 -15.22 25.16
CA SER A 327 2.97 -15.85 25.49
C SER A 327 3.89 -16.03 24.28
N GLY A 328 3.47 -15.63 23.08
CA GLY A 328 4.21 -15.82 21.84
C GLY A 328 4.14 -17.23 21.29
N ASN A 329 3.23 -18.07 21.80
CA ASN A 329 3.03 -19.43 21.32
C ASN A 329 2.03 -19.44 20.17
N ILE A 330 2.35 -20.18 19.11
CA ILE A 330 1.43 -20.43 18.00
C ILE A 330 0.17 -21.11 18.52
N ILE A 331 -1.00 -20.59 18.14
CA ILE A 331 -2.30 -21.15 18.56
C ILE A 331 -2.66 -22.35 17.67
N PRO A 332 -2.61 -23.60 18.19
CA PRO A 332 -2.75 -24.80 17.34
C PRO A 332 -4.16 -25.00 16.78
N SER A 333 -5.18 -24.43 17.44
CA SER A 333 -6.58 -24.51 17.03
C SER A 333 -6.92 -23.58 15.86
N LEU A 334 -6.02 -22.67 15.48
CA LEU A 334 -6.21 -21.72 14.38
C LEU A 334 -5.31 -22.10 13.20
N PRO A 335 -5.73 -21.82 11.95
CA PRO A 335 -5.02 -22.25 10.77
C PRO A 335 -3.72 -21.49 10.54
N LYS A 336 -2.76 -22.17 9.90
CA LYS A 336 -1.53 -21.59 9.35
C LYS A 336 -1.71 -21.38 7.85
N VAL A 337 -1.26 -20.26 7.32
CA VAL A 337 -1.28 -19.94 5.88
C VAL A 337 0.14 -19.89 5.35
N LYS A 338 0.46 -20.68 4.31
CA LYS A 338 1.80 -20.71 3.72
C LYS A 338 2.13 -19.37 3.05
N GLY A 339 3.28 -18.80 3.38
CA GLY A 339 3.73 -17.50 2.90
C GLY A 339 3.93 -16.46 4.00
N SER A 340 4.27 -15.25 3.59
CA SER A 340 4.52 -14.10 4.48
C SER A 340 3.41 -13.08 4.35
N GLY A 341 2.94 -12.52 5.46
CA GLY A 341 1.85 -11.55 5.44
C GLY A 341 1.17 -11.40 6.79
N THR A 342 -0.12 -11.12 6.79
CA THR A 342 -0.90 -10.87 8.01
C THR A 342 -2.19 -11.68 8.03
N LEU A 343 -2.61 -12.08 9.23
CA LEU A 343 -3.92 -12.68 9.50
C LEU A 343 -4.75 -11.75 10.39
N GLU A 344 -6.03 -11.65 10.09
CA GLU A 344 -6.99 -10.87 10.86
C GLU A 344 -8.22 -11.74 11.13
N LEU A 345 -8.64 -11.79 12.38
CA LEU A 345 -9.84 -12.53 12.78
C LEU A 345 -11.08 -11.63 12.61
N LEU A 346 -11.87 -11.92 11.58
CA LEU A 346 -13.12 -11.22 11.27
C LEU A 346 -14.31 -12.07 11.73
N ASN A 347 -14.79 -11.85 12.95
CA ASN A 347 -15.83 -12.66 13.58
C ASN A 347 -15.48 -14.16 13.57
N ASN A 348 -16.13 -14.96 12.70
CA ASN A 348 -15.95 -16.41 12.59
C ASN A 348 -15.11 -16.83 11.36
N ILE A 349 -14.47 -15.89 10.69
CA ILE A 349 -13.59 -16.16 9.55
C ILE A 349 -12.26 -15.44 9.75
N ILE A 350 -11.24 -15.90 9.03
CA ILE A 350 -9.91 -15.29 9.03
C ILE A 350 -9.69 -14.70 7.65
N SER A 351 -9.42 -13.40 7.63
CA SER A 351 -8.85 -12.70 6.47
C SER A 351 -7.34 -12.92 6.50
N ALA A 352 -6.80 -13.47 5.43
CA ALA A 352 -5.38 -13.70 5.26
C ALA A 352 -4.88 -12.86 4.09
N ASN A 353 -4.06 -11.84 4.36
CA ASN A 353 -3.34 -11.10 3.34
C ASN A 353 -1.91 -11.64 3.27
N VAL A 354 -1.71 -12.67 2.46
CA VAL A 354 -0.44 -13.42 2.42
C VAL A 354 0.11 -13.43 1.00
N ASP A 355 1.37 -13.01 0.88
CA ASP A 355 2.09 -12.86 -0.38
C ASP A 355 1.32 -11.99 -1.39
N TYR A 356 0.86 -10.81 -0.97
CA TYR A 356 0.09 -9.84 -1.78
C TYR A 356 -1.22 -10.40 -2.35
N MET A 357 -1.82 -11.37 -1.65
CA MET A 357 -3.09 -11.97 -2.03
C MET A 357 -4.00 -12.11 -0.81
N LYS A 358 -5.15 -11.44 -0.86
CA LYS A 358 -6.21 -11.57 0.14
C LYS A 358 -7.03 -12.84 -0.13
N LEU A 359 -7.17 -13.68 0.88
CA LEU A 359 -8.02 -14.88 0.88
C LEU A 359 -8.74 -15.02 2.23
N TYR A 360 -9.79 -15.81 2.25
CA TYR A 360 -10.62 -16.03 3.43
C TYR A 360 -10.68 -17.51 3.77
N ILE A 361 -10.46 -17.84 5.05
CA ILE A 361 -10.51 -19.20 5.58
C ILE A 361 -11.39 -19.24 6.83
N SER A 362 -12.05 -20.36 7.09
CA SER A 362 -12.76 -20.57 8.35
C SER A 362 -11.77 -20.81 9.49
N LEU A 363 -12.23 -20.73 10.74
CA LEU A 363 -11.45 -21.11 11.92
C LEU A 363 -10.89 -22.54 11.89
N SER A 364 -11.54 -23.48 11.20
CA SER A 364 -11.03 -24.85 11.02
C SER A 364 -10.02 -25.00 9.88
N GLY A 365 -9.65 -23.91 9.20
CA GLY A 365 -8.72 -23.90 8.06
C GLY A 365 -9.33 -24.22 6.70
N LYS A 366 -10.64 -24.44 6.59
CA LYS A 366 -11.31 -24.59 5.29
C LYS A 366 -11.25 -23.29 4.49
N LEU A 367 -10.83 -23.39 3.22
CA LEU A 367 -10.87 -22.26 2.29
C LEU A 367 -12.32 -21.83 2.03
N ILE A 368 -12.63 -20.57 2.33
CA ILE A 368 -13.92 -19.94 2.03
C ILE A 368 -13.84 -19.29 0.66
N TYR A 369 -12.80 -18.49 0.43
CA TYR A 369 -12.60 -17.79 -0.84
C TYR A 369 -11.14 -17.49 -1.10
N LYS A 370 -10.76 -17.58 -2.37
CA LYS A 370 -9.50 -17.09 -2.91
C LYS A 370 -9.79 -16.54 -4.32
N PRO A 371 -9.16 -15.42 -4.73
CA PRO A 371 -9.27 -14.94 -6.10
C PRO A 371 -8.94 -16.05 -7.10
N ASN A 372 -9.68 -16.10 -8.20
CA ASN A 372 -9.49 -17.11 -9.23
C ASN A 372 -8.11 -16.96 -9.89
N SER A 373 -7.33 -18.04 -9.91
CA SER A 373 -6.06 -18.08 -10.66
C SER A 373 -6.29 -18.27 -12.16
N LEU A 374 -7.37 -18.95 -12.56
CA LEU A 374 -7.73 -19.16 -13.95
C LEU A 374 -8.55 -17.98 -14.49
N ILE A 375 -8.09 -17.37 -15.57
CA ILE A 375 -8.75 -16.29 -16.31
C ILE A 375 -9.15 -16.83 -17.68
N LEU A 376 -10.45 -16.88 -17.95
CA LEU A 376 -10.97 -17.30 -19.25
C LEU A 376 -10.86 -16.16 -20.27
N LEU A 377 -10.19 -16.43 -21.40
CA LEU A 377 -10.09 -15.50 -22.52
C LEU A 377 -11.19 -15.75 -23.55
N SER A 378 -11.40 -17.02 -23.88
CA SER A 378 -12.41 -17.54 -24.82
C SER A 378 -12.83 -18.96 -24.43
N ARG A 379 -13.62 -19.64 -25.27
CA ARG A 379 -13.95 -21.07 -25.07
C ARG A 379 -12.76 -22.03 -25.21
N ILE A 380 -11.65 -21.57 -25.79
CA ILE A 380 -10.48 -22.40 -26.12
C ILE A 380 -9.18 -21.90 -25.49
N TYR A 381 -9.15 -20.67 -24.96
CA TYR A 381 -7.97 -20.05 -24.38
C TYR A 381 -8.24 -19.57 -22.95
N SER A 382 -7.25 -19.76 -22.09
CA SER A 382 -7.23 -19.25 -20.71
C SER A 382 -5.81 -18.96 -20.25
N VAL A 383 -5.67 -18.18 -19.18
CA VAL A 383 -4.41 -17.90 -18.52
C VAL A 383 -4.54 -18.23 -17.04
N ASN A 384 -3.61 -19.02 -16.51
CA ASN A 384 -3.45 -19.30 -15.09
C ASN A 384 -2.39 -18.38 -14.49
N LYS A 385 -2.68 -17.78 -13.34
CA LYS A 385 -1.71 -17.08 -12.48
C LYS A 385 -1.04 -18.08 -11.54
N LEU A 386 0.24 -18.36 -11.80
CA LEU A 386 1.09 -19.24 -10.98
C LEU A 386 1.94 -18.42 -10.02
N LYS A 387 2.31 -19.01 -8.89
CA LYS A 387 3.12 -18.37 -7.84
C LYS A 387 4.49 -19.04 -7.74
N TYR A 388 5.54 -18.23 -7.67
CA TYR A 388 6.92 -18.65 -7.41
C TYR A 388 7.50 -17.77 -6.29
N LYS A 389 7.82 -18.37 -5.15
CA LYS A 389 8.35 -17.67 -3.96
C LYS A 389 9.45 -18.52 -3.31
N PRO A 390 10.69 -18.47 -3.84
CA PRO A 390 11.81 -19.22 -3.28
C PRO A 390 12.29 -18.64 -1.93
N ASN A 391 12.18 -17.31 -1.76
CA ASN A 391 12.66 -16.56 -0.60
C ASN A 391 11.57 -15.60 -0.09
N VAL A 392 11.63 -15.17 1.17
CA VAL A 392 10.65 -14.24 1.77
C VAL A 392 10.59 -12.90 1.05
N ASN A 393 11.73 -12.42 0.52
CA ASN A 393 11.90 -11.17 -0.20
C ASN A 393 11.79 -11.29 -1.72
N TYR A 394 11.51 -12.49 -2.26
CA TYR A 394 11.41 -12.72 -3.71
C TYR A 394 10.11 -13.42 -4.07
N LEU A 395 9.19 -12.72 -4.72
CA LEU A 395 7.88 -13.23 -5.09
C LEU A 395 7.56 -12.89 -6.54
N VAL A 396 7.21 -13.90 -7.34
CA VAL A 396 6.75 -13.72 -8.72
C VAL A 396 5.44 -14.43 -8.92
N TYR A 397 4.43 -13.68 -9.35
CA TYR A 397 3.24 -14.22 -9.99
C TYR A 397 3.41 -14.18 -11.51
N TYR A 398 3.26 -15.32 -12.18
CA TYR A 398 3.56 -15.43 -13.61
C TYR A 398 2.47 -16.17 -14.41
N PRO A 399 2.33 -15.87 -15.71
CA PRO A 399 1.29 -16.44 -16.54
C PRO A 399 1.64 -17.84 -17.03
N LYS A 400 0.65 -18.74 -17.01
CA LYS A 400 0.62 -19.98 -17.80
C LYS A 400 -0.59 -19.96 -18.71
N VAL A 401 -0.38 -19.91 -20.02
CA VAL A 401 -1.44 -20.05 -21.02
C VAL A 401 -1.90 -21.50 -21.08
N ASN A 402 -3.21 -21.73 -21.19
CA ASN A 402 -3.76 -23.05 -21.52
C ASN A 402 -4.56 -23.00 -22.82
N LEU A 403 -4.31 -23.97 -23.70
CA LEU A 403 -4.92 -24.13 -25.02
C LEU A 403 -5.69 -25.47 -25.05
N LYS A 404 -6.96 -25.46 -25.47
CA LYS A 404 -7.79 -26.68 -25.44
C LYS A 404 -7.29 -27.82 -26.34
N SER A 405 -6.61 -27.53 -27.45
CA SER A 405 -6.36 -28.51 -28.51
C SER A 405 -4.97 -28.43 -29.15
N ASN A 406 -3.92 -27.95 -28.45
CA ASN A 406 -2.57 -27.91 -29.00
C ASN A 406 -1.48 -27.86 -27.91
N ASN A 407 -1.08 -29.03 -27.42
CA ASN A 407 -0.12 -29.14 -26.32
C ASN A 407 1.29 -28.65 -26.69
N LEU A 408 1.75 -28.85 -27.93
CA LEU A 408 3.08 -28.41 -28.37
C LEU A 408 3.19 -26.87 -28.40
N THR A 409 2.18 -26.21 -28.97
CA THR A 409 2.11 -24.74 -28.96
C THR A 409 1.98 -24.20 -27.55
N GLU A 410 1.17 -24.82 -26.69
CA GLU A 410 1.06 -24.44 -25.28
C GLU A 410 2.40 -24.53 -24.56
N MET A 411 3.12 -25.65 -24.72
CA MET A 411 4.45 -25.84 -24.13
C MET A 411 5.45 -24.79 -24.60
N LYS A 412 5.49 -24.51 -25.91
CA LYS A 412 6.36 -23.47 -26.48
C LYS A 412 6.10 -22.10 -25.86
N ILE A 413 4.82 -21.69 -25.79
CA ILE A 413 4.42 -20.41 -25.20
C ILE A 413 4.85 -20.34 -23.73
N ASN A 414 4.50 -21.37 -22.95
CA ASN A 414 4.74 -21.35 -21.51
C ASN A 414 6.22 -21.43 -21.15
N ASN A 415 7.04 -22.14 -21.91
CA ASN A 415 8.49 -22.14 -21.74
C ASN A 415 9.06 -20.73 -21.93
N ARG A 416 8.62 -20.02 -22.98
CA ARG A 416 9.07 -18.64 -23.22
C ARG A 416 8.57 -17.68 -22.13
N LEU A 417 7.31 -17.80 -21.72
CA LEU A 417 6.77 -17.00 -20.62
C LEU A 417 7.53 -17.22 -19.32
N LYS A 418 7.92 -18.46 -19.00
CA LYS A 418 8.74 -18.78 -17.83
C LYS A 418 10.09 -18.05 -17.86
N THR A 419 10.77 -18.02 -19.01
CA THR A 419 12.02 -17.26 -19.19
C THR A 419 11.81 -15.75 -19.00
N LEU A 420 10.72 -15.20 -19.52
CA LEU A 420 10.39 -13.76 -19.37
C LEU A 420 9.95 -13.38 -17.96
N SER A 421 9.58 -14.35 -17.11
CA SER A 421 9.03 -14.09 -15.77
C SER A 421 10.10 -13.87 -14.70
N ASN A 422 11.39 -13.88 -15.04
CA ASN A 422 12.49 -13.66 -14.10
C ASN A 422 12.45 -14.64 -12.89
N LEU A 423 12.23 -15.93 -13.12
CA LEU A 423 12.16 -16.92 -12.04
C LEU A 423 13.57 -17.32 -11.57
N LYS A 424 14.20 -16.49 -10.74
CA LYS A 424 15.55 -16.75 -10.21
C LYS A 424 15.54 -17.85 -9.15
N GLU A 425 16.53 -18.73 -9.19
CA GLU A 425 16.82 -19.66 -8.09
C GLU A 425 17.54 -18.90 -6.98
N ILE A 426 16.99 -18.96 -5.76
CA ILE A 426 17.47 -18.22 -4.58
C ILE A 426 17.28 -19.15 -3.38
N ASP A 427 18.23 -19.20 -2.46
CA ASP A 427 18.05 -19.98 -1.24
C ASP A 427 16.97 -19.33 -0.36
N LYS A 428 16.20 -20.18 0.31
CA LYS A 428 15.09 -19.74 1.14
C LYS A 428 15.53 -18.87 2.32
N TYR A 429 16.74 -19.08 2.82
CA TYR A 429 17.30 -18.41 4.00
C TYR A 429 18.32 -17.33 3.65
N ASP A 430 18.62 -17.11 2.37
CA ASP A 430 19.48 -16.00 1.93
C ASP A 430 18.93 -14.66 2.44
N ASP A 431 19.80 -13.88 3.07
CA ASP A 431 19.53 -12.50 3.46
C ASP A 431 19.76 -11.58 2.26
N LEU A 432 18.71 -11.36 1.48
CA LEU A 432 18.75 -10.47 0.34
C LEU A 432 18.79 -9.01 0.79
N SER A 433 19.65 -8.22 0.16
CA SER A 433 19.70 -6.75 0.34
C SER A 433 18.63 -6.00 -0.47
N PHE A 434 17.67 -6.72 -1.04
CA PHE A 434 16.57 -6.18 -1.82
C PHE A 434 15.33 -7.08 -1.71
N SER A 435 14.18 -6.53 -2.09
CA SER A 435 12.98 -7.30 -2.40
C SER A 435 12.63 -7.22 -3.89
N TYR A 436 12.03 -8.27 -4.42
CA TYR A 436 11.51 -8.30 -5.78
C TYR A 436 10.06 -8.81 -5.79
N LEU A 437 9.17 -8.02 -6.37
CA LEU A 437 7.79 -8.38 -6.64
C LEU A 437 7.54 -8.39 -8.14
N GLY A 438 7.28 -9.57 -8.71
CA GLY A 438 6.83 -9.75 -10.08
C GLY A 438 5.34 -10.08 -10.15
N ASP A 439 4.63 -9.50 -11.11
CA ASP A 439 3.24 -9.85 -11.42
C ASP A 439 2.96 -9.70 -12.93
N PHE A 440 1.75 -10.04 -13.37
CA PHE A 440 1.29 -9.78 -14.72
C PHE A 440 -0.20 -9.42 -14.77
N SER A 441 -0.57 -8.74 -15.85
CA SER A 441 -1.96 -8.51 -16.24
C SER A 441 -2.18 -8.80 -17.73
N ILE A 442 -3.44 -9.03 -18.10
CA ILE A 442 -3.83 -9.18 -19.49
C ILE A 442 -4.18 -7.78 -20.01
N SER A 443 -3.36 -7.26 -20.91
CA SER A 443 -3.55 -5.92 -21.47
C SER A 443 -4.54 -5.93 -22.63
N PHE A 444 -4.49 -6.96 -23.45
CA PHE A 444 -5.38 -7.10 -24.61
C PHE A 444 -5.54 -8.57 -24.99
N PHE A 445 -6.75 -8.94 -25.38
CA PHE A 445 -7.01 -10.22 -26.02
C PHE A 445 -8.08 -10.05 -27.10
N HIS A 446 -7.76 -10.41 -28.33
CA HIS A 446 -8.70 -10.44 -29.43
C HIS A 446 -8.34 -11.51 -30.45
N LYS A 447 -9.34 -12.28 -30.90
CA LYS A 447 -9.19 -13.39 -31.84
C LYS A 447 -8.13 -14.39 -31.35
N ASN A 448 -6.90 -14.30 -31.82
CA ASN A 448 -5.79 -15.16 -31.42
C ASN A 448 -4.64 -14.40 -30.74
N LEU A 449 -4.65 -13.06 -30.72
CA LEU A 449 -3.60 -12.28 -30.09
C LEU A 449 -3.88 -12.10 -28.59
N LEU A 450 -2.91 -12.50 -27.77
CA LEU A 450 -2.83 -12.19 -26.36
C LEU A 450 -1.67 -11.23 -26.12
N VAL A 451 -1.94 -10.12 -25.46
CA VAL A 451 -0.95 -9.15 -25.02
C VAL A 451 -0.96 -9.12 -23.50
N LEU A 452 0.18 -9.43 -22.89
CA LEU A 452 0.36 -9.36 -21.44
C LEU A 452 1.17 -8.13 -21.09
N LYS A 453 0.97 -7.59 -19.88
CA LYS A 453 1.91 -6.69 -19.21
C LYS A 453 2.50 -7.45 -18.04
N MET A 454 3.76 -7.84 -18.15
CA MET A 454 4.51 -8.51 -17.09
C MET A 454 5.38 -7.46 -16.40
N THR A 455 5.08 -7.20 -15.13
CA THR A 455 5.71 -6.15 -14.33
C THR A 455 6.60 -6.76 -13.26
N GLY A 456 7.66 -6.04 -12.91
CA GLY A 456 8.52 -6.37 -11.77
C GLY A 456 8.92 -5.11 -11.04
N TYR A 457 9.05 -5.17 -9.72
CA TYR A 457 9.53 -4.08 -8.89
C TYR A 457 10.67 -4.59 -8.03
N ASN A 458 11.87 -4.08 -8.28
CA ASN A 458 13.08 -4.38 -7.52
C ASN A 458 13.37 -3.24 -6.56
N TYR A 459 13.26 -3.49 -5.25
CA TYR A 459 13.52 -2.50 -4.21
C TYR A 459 14.74 -2.89 -3.38
N PRO A 460 15.92 -2.31 -3.66
CA PRO A 460 17.05 -2.37 -2.74
C PRO A 460 16.68 -1.72 -1.41
N PHE A 461 16.88 -2.43 -0.30
CA PHE A 461 16.50 -1.92 1.01
C PHE A 461 17.32 -0.67 1.38
N GLY A 462 16.64 0.36 1.88
CA GLY A 462 17.24 1.67 2.17
C GLY A 462 17.36 2.61 0.97
N ALA A 463 16.97 2.19 -0.24
CA ALA A 463 16.90 3.09 -1.39
C ALA A 463 15.68 4.02 -1.29
N ALA A 464 15.79 5.19 -1.90
CA ALA A 464 14.68 6.16 -1.98
C ALA A 464 13.47 5.61 -2.75
N HIS A 465 13.72 4.77 -3.77
CA HIS A 465 12.68 4.06 -4.52
C HIS A 465 13.27 2.81 -5.18
N GLY A 466 12.39 1.92 -5.65
CA GLY A 466 12.77 0.76 -6.45
C GLY A 466 12.82 1.07 -7.94
N LEU A 467 13.20 0.05 -8.72
CA LEU A 467 13.19 0.08 -10.17
C LEU A 467 12.11 -0.86 -10.70
N GLU A 468 11.24 -0.32 -11.54
CA GLU A 468 10.21 -1.06 -12.23
C GLU A 468 10.73 -1.65 -13.54
N THR A 469 10.27 -2.85 -13.87
CA THR A 469 10.52 -3.52 -15.16
C THR A 469 9.18 -3.83 -15.81
N LEU A 470 9.09 -3.65 -17.13
CA LEU A 470 7.89 -3.96 -17.92
C LEU A 470 8.27 -4.74 -19.18
N ILE A 471 7.69 -5.93 -19.33
CA ILE A 471 7.79 -6.76 -20.53
C ILE A 471 6.38 -6.99 -21.06
N THR A 472 6.20 -6.82 -22.37
CA THR A 472 4.88 -6.85 -23.03
C THR A 472 4.84 -7.89 -24.15
N PRO A 473 4.80 -9.19 -23.84
CA PRO A 473 4.78 -10.20 -24.89
C PRO A 473 3.46 -10.14 -25.67
N ASN A 474 3.59 -9.98 -26.99
CA ASN A 474 2.50 -10.02 -27.96
C ASN A 474 2.49 -11.42 -28.60
N ILE A 475 1.48 -12.25 -28.29
CA ILE A 475 1.52 -13.69 -28.51
C ILE A 475 0.36 -14.12 -29.40
N ASN A 476 0.65 -14.80 -30.50
CA ASN A 476 -0.37 -15.52 -31.27
C ASN A 476 -0.65 -16.88 -30.63
N LEU A 477 -1.79 -17.01 -29.94
CA LEU A 477 -2.18 -18.24 -29.24
C LEU A 477 -2.48 -19.42 -30.18
N LYS A 478 -2.69 -19.17 -31.47
CA LYS A 478 -2.90 -20.24 -32.46
C LYS A 478 -1.59 -20.86 -32.93
N THR A 479 -0.55 -20.04 -33.13
CA THR A 479 0.74 -20.48 -33.70
C THR A 479 1.86 -20.61 -32.66
N GLY A 480 1.73 -19.94 -31.52
CA GLY A 480 2.79 -19.82 -30.49
C GLY A 480 3.91 -18.85 -30.87
N GLU A 481 3.65 -17.97 -31.85
CA GLU A 481 4.56 -16.92 -32.26
C GLU A 481 4.52 -15.75 -31.28
N PHE A 482 5.70 -15.21 -30.95
CA PHE A 482 5.86 -13.97 -30.18
C PHE A 482 6.31 -12.90 -31.15
N TYR A 483 5.59 -11.78 -31.18
CA TYR A 483 5.86 -10.69 -32.11
C TYR A 483 6.80 -9.64 -31.51
N ASN A 484 7.72 -9.18 -32.35
CA ASN A 484 8.43 -7.92 -32.17
C ASN A 484 7.64 -6.79 -32.84
N ILE A 485 7.99 -5.54 -32.53
CA ILE A 485 7.31 -4.37 -33.12
C ILE A 485 7.44 -4.35 -34.65
N SER A 486 8.59 -4.79 -35.17
CA SER A 486 8.87 -4.87 -36.61
C SER A 486 7.90 -5.79 -37.37
N ASP A 487 7.35 -6.82 -36.74
CA ASP A 487 6.41 -7.77 -37.37
C ASP A 487 5.07 -7.13 -37.73
N LEU A 488 4.77 -5.96 -37.17
CA LEU A 488 3.56 -5.18 -37.47
C LEU A 488 3.67 -4.43 -38.81
N PHE A 489 4.89 -4.16 -39.27
CA PHE A 489 5.16 -3.24 -40.36
C PHE A 489 5.63 -3.94 -41.65
N LYS A 490 5.50 -3.25 -42.79
CA LYS A 490 5.99 -3.74 -44.09
C LYS A 490 7.52 -3.67 -44.10
N SER A 491 8.19 -4.79 -44.33
CA SER A 491 9.66 -4.88 -44.37
C SER A 491 10.30 -4.05 -45.49
N SER A 492 9.54 -3.68 -46.53
CA SER A 492 10.01 -2.85 -47.64
C SER A 492 10.03 -1.34 -47.33
N LEU A 493 9.63 -0.91 -46.14
CA LEU A 493 9.54 0.50 -45.75
C LEU A 493 10.40 0.79 -44.51
N TYR A 494 10.99 1.98 -44.45
CA TYR A 494 11.69 2.50 -43.26
C TYR A 494 10.70 2.93 -42.18
N TRP A 495 9.96 1.98 -41.62
CA TRP A 495 8.90 2.21 -40.64
C TRP A 495 9.40 2.91 -39.36
N VAL A 496 10.64 2.64 -38.92
CA VAL A 496 11.27 3.28 -37.76
C VAL A 496 11.25 4.81 -37.90
N ARG A 497 11.65 5.33 -39.08
CA ARG A 497 11.68 6.76 -39.35
C ARG A 497 10.29 7.40 -39.26
N GLU A 498 9.26 6.73 -39.77
CA GLU A 498 7.88 7.22 -39.71
C GLU A 498 7.38 7.29 -38.26
N ILE A 499 7.69 6.28 -37.46
CA ILE A 499 7.34 6.26 -36.03
C ILE A 499 8.11 7.33 -35.26
N ASP A 500 9.40 7.50 -35.51
CA ASP A 500 10.22 8.54 -34.90
C ASP A 500 9.69 9.93 -35.22
N ASN A 501 9.22 10.17 -36.46
CA ASN A 501 8.60 11.43 -36.84
C ASN A 501 7.32 11.70 -36.03
N ILE A 502 6.48 10.68 -35.85
CA ILE A 502 5.25 10.78 -35.05
C ILE A 502 5.59 11.10 -33.59
N ILE A 503 6.52 10.37 -32.99
CA ILE A 503 6.93 10.56 -31.58
C ILE A 503 7.56 11.94 -31.38
N ASN A 504 8.47 12.36 -32.26
CA ASN A 504 9.07 13.70 -32.21
C ASN A 504 8.01 14.81 -32.28
N ASN A 505 6.98 14.63 -33.11
CA ASN A 505 5.88 15.57 -33.19
C ASN A 505 5.05 15.59 -31.90
N GLU A 506 4.71 14.43 -31.32
CA GLU A 506 3.99 14.36 -30.05
C GLU A 506 4.79 15.03 -28.92
N ILE A 507 6.10 14.78 -28.79
CA ILE A 507 6.95 15.45 -27.78
C ILE A 507 6.90 16.98 -27.93
N LYS A 508 6.91 17.49 -29.16
CA LYS A 508 6.89 18.94 -29.43
C LYS A 508 5.54 19.60 -29.22
N THR A 509 4.44 18.88 -29.41
CA THR A 509 3.10 19.48 -29.54
C THR A 509 2.11 19.08 -28.46
N ASN A 510 2.39 18.01 -27.71
CA ASN A 510 1.47 17.45 -26.73
C ASN A 510 2.01 17.67 -25.30
N PRO A 511 1.35 18.50 -24.48
CA PRO A 511 1.83 18.86 -23.15
C PRO A 511 1.95 17.66 -22.19
N ASN A 512 1.29 16.54 -22.49
CA ASN A 512 1.44 15.30 -21.71
C ASN A 512 2.86 14.71 -21.76
N TYR A 513 3.71 15.19 -22.66
CA TYR A 513 5.10 14.72 -22.81
C TYR A 513 6.13 15.80 -22.44
N GLU A 514 5.72 16.83 -21.71
CA GLU A 514 6.63 17.92 -21.26
C GLU A 514 7.77 17.41 -20.37
N SER A 515 7.58 16.28 -19.67
CA SER A 515 8.62 15.69 -18.81
C SER A 515 9.74 14.98 -19.57
N VAL A 516 9.62 14.81 -20.90
CA VAL A 516 10.69 14.27 -21.73
C VAL A 516 11.85 15.25 -21.77
N TYR A 517 13.07 14.77 -21.53
CA TYR A 517 14.25 15.63 -21.50
C TYR A 517 14.45 16.34 -22.84
N PRO A 518 14.95 17.59 -22.83
CA PRO A 518 15.47 18.22 -24.04
C PRO A 518 16.47 17.29 -24.73
N ASP A 519 16.24 17.00 -26.01
CA ASP A 519 17.01 16.03 -26.82
C ASP A 519 17.09 14.60 -26.25
N GLY A 520 16.24 14.23 -25.30
CA GLY A 520 16.24 12.91 -24.65
C GLY A 520 15.85 11.77 -25.58
N PHE A 521 14.91 12.03 -26.50
CA PHE A 521 14.49 11.04 -27.48
C PHE A 521 15.50 10.94 -28.64
N LYS A 522 16.12 9.77 -28.81
CA LYS A 522 17.12 9.48 -29.85
C LYS A 522 16.62 8.57 -30.99
N GLY A 523 15.31 8.34 -31.05
CA GLY A 523 14.69 7.37 -31.95
C GLY A 523 14.38 6.04 -31.26
N ILE A 524 13.49 5.25 -31.86
CA ILE A 524 13.14 3.91 -31.38
C ILE A 524 14.15 2.86 -31.86
N LYS A 525 14.23 1.76 -31.11
CA LYS A 525 14.98 0.55 -31.51
C LYS A 525 14.07 -0.41 -32.28
N ASP A 526 14.65 -1.28 -33.12
CA ASP A 526 13.88 -2.34 -33.82
C ASP A 526 13.18 -3.32 -32.85
N ASN A 527 13.67 -3.41 -31.61
CA ASN A 527 13.11 -4.21 -30.52
C ASN A 527 12.53 -3.34 -29.38
N GLN A 528 12.11 -2.11 -29.67
CA GLN A 528 11.54 -1.19 -28.68
C GLN A 528 10.37 -1.83 -27.92
N GLY A 529 10.26 -1.51 -26.62
CA GLY A 529 9.12 -1.92 -25.80
C GLY A 529 7.81 -1.41 -26.38
N PHE A 530 6.86 -2.31 -26.63
CA PHE A 530 5.60 -1.96 -27.27
C PHE A 530 4.45 -2.90 -26.91
N TYR A 531 3.22 -2.41 -27.03
CA TYR A 531 2.03 -3.25 -26.98
C TYR A 531 0.93 -2.67 -27.86
N VAL A 532 -0.11 -3.45 -28.11
CA VAL A 532 -1.26 -3.02 -28.93
C VAL A 532 -2.58 -3.26 -28.21
N ASP A 533 -3.57 -2.45 -28.56
CA ASP A 533 -4.98 -2.77 -28.34
C ASP A 533 -5.73 -2.81 -29.69
N LYS A 534 -7.05 -2.71 -29.67
CA LYS A 534 -7.88 -2.71 -30.89
C LYS A 534 -7.55 -1.55 -31.85
N ASN A 535 -7.19 -0.39 -31.31
CA ASN A 535 -7.15 0.87 -32.04
C ASN A 535 -5.76 1.52 -32.06
N PHE A 536 -4.88 1.16 -31.13
CA PHE A 536 -3.62 1.87 -30.89
C PHE A 536 -2.43 0.92 -30.80
N LEU A 537 -1.30 1.42 -31.30
CA LEU A 537 0.05 0.99 -30.96
C LEU A 537 0.55 1.84 -29.79
N TYR A 538 1.11 1.21 -28.79
CA TYR A 538 1.76 1.86 -27.65
C TYR A 538 3.25 1.56 -27.69
N ILE A 539 4.07 2.58 -27.64
CA ILE A 539 5.53 2.48 -27.57
C ILE A 539 5.97 3.09 -26.26
N TYR A 540 6.72 2.36 -25.45
CA TYR A 540 7.11 2.82 -24.12
C TYR A 540 8.62 2.83 -23.90
N PHE A 541 9.03 3.71 -23.00
CA PHE A 541 10.39 3.88 -22.53
C PHE A 541 10.42 3.67 -21.01
N PRO A 542 11.35 2.85 -20.47
CA PRO A 542 11.53 2.68 -19.05
C PRO A 542 11.90 3.99 -18.34
N PRO A 543 11.71 4.05 -17.01
CA PRO A 543 12.18 5.16 -16.19
C PRO A 543 13.65 5.50 -16.48
N TYR A 544 13.97 6.79 -16.50
CA TYR A 544 15.29 7.37 -16.82
C TYR A 544 15.75 7.33 -18.28
N GLU A 545 15.12 6.56 -19.19
CA GLU A 545 15.62 6.48 -20.57
C GLU A 545 15.46 7.81 -21.31
N ILE A 546 14.28 8.44 -21.20
CA ILE A 546 14.00 9.73 -21.86
C ILE A 546 13.37 10.79 -20.95
N ALA A 547 13.07 10.46 -19.69
CA ALA A 547 12.36 11.30 -18.73
C ALA A 547 12.76 10.89 -17.29
N PRO A 548 12.52 11.75 -16.26
CA PRO A 548 12.84 11.42 -14.88
C PRO A 548 11.97 10.27 -14.35
N HIS A 549 12.44 9.60 -13.29
CA HIS A 549 11.75 8.44 -12.69
C HIS A 549 10.29 8.70 -12.32
N SER A 550 9.97 9.91 -11.86
CA SER A 550 8.61 10.33 -11.51
C SER A 550 7.62 10.25 -12.69
N SER A 551 8.10 10.23 -13.94
CA SER A 551 7.25 10.04 -15.13
C SER A 551 6.90 8.57 -15.38
N GLY A 552 7.51 7.63 -14.66
CA GLY A 552 7.34 6.20 -14.86
C GLY A 552 7.72 5.76 -16.27
N PHE A 553 6.93 4.85 -16.85
CA PHE A 553 7.09 4.44 -18.25
C PHE A 553 6.44 5.46 -19.19
N VAL A 554 7.25 6.34 -19.79
CA VAL A 554 6.77 7.26 -20.83
C VAL A 554 6.23 6.44 -22.01
N THR A 555 4.95 6.59 -22.31
CA THR A 555 4.25 5.78 -23.32
C THR A 555 3.61 6.68 -24.38
N PHE A 556 4.04 6.51 -25.63
CA PHE A 556 3.44 7.14 -26.80
C PHE A 556 2.31 6.28 -27.34
N LYS A 557 1.12 6.87 -27.46
CA LYS A 557 -0.09 6.22 -27.96
C LYS A 557 -0.35 6.64 -29.40
N ILE A 558 -0.11 5.74 -30.36
CA ILE A 558 -0.20 5.98 -31.79
C ILE A 558 -1.46 5.29 -32.36
N PRO A 559 -2.46 6.03 -32.85
CA PRO A 559 -3.63 5.43 -33.50
C PRO A 559 -3.22 4.65 -34.76
N PHE A 560 -3.79 3.46 -34.97
CA PHE A 560 -3.52 2.68 -36.19
C PHE A 560 -3.91 3.42 -37.47
N SER A 561 -4.91 4.31 -37.42
CA SER A 561 -5.28 5.17 -38.55
C SER A 561 -4.16 6.11 -38.99
N LYS A 562 -3.26 6.54 -38.10
CA LYS A 562 -2.11 7.39 -38.45
C LYS A 562 -0.98 6.61 -39.15
N ILE A 563 -0.94 5.29 -39.00
CA ILE A 563 0.14 4.42 -39.49
C ILE A 563 -0.35 3.32 -40.45
N GLU A 564 -1.57 3.44 -40.95
CA GLU A 564 -2.22 2.41 -41.77
C GLU A 564 -1.42 2.05 -43.03
N ASN A 565 -0.77 3.04 -43.65
CA ASN A 565 0.01 2.87 -44.87
C ASN A 565 1.29 2.04 -44.68
N ILE A 566 1.83 2.00 -43.46
CA ILE A 566 3.07 1.26 -43.14
C ILE A 566 2.80 -0.10 -42.49
N ILE A 567 1.59 -0.35 -41.97
CA ILE A 567 1.20 -1.65 -41.39
C ILE A 567 1.18 -2.75 -42.44
N ASN A 568 1.78 -3.90 -42.13
CA ASN A 568 1.68 -5.10 -42.94
C ASN A 568 0.37 -5.86 -42.67
N LYS A 569 -0.71 -5.42 -43.32
CA LYS A 569 -2.04 -6.05 -43.19
C LYS A 569 -2.08 -7.52 -43.66
N LYS A 570 -1.09 -7.97 -44.45
CA LYS A 570 -0.95 -9.36 -44.87
C LYS A 570 -0.09 -10.19 -43.90
N GLY A 571 0.60 -9.55 -42.96
CA GLY A 571 1.52 -10.16 -41.99
C GLY A 571 0.78 -11.00 -40.94
N SER A 572 1.53 -11.92 -40.32
CA SER A 572 1.00 -12.83 -39.28
C SER A 572 0.51 -12.06 -38.06
N PHE A 573 1.23 -11.00 -37.64
CA PHE A 573 0.84 -10.18 -36.50
C PHE A 573 -0.52 -9.50 -36.71
N TYR A 574 -0.70 -8.73 -37.78
CA TYR A 574 -1.98 -8.06 -38.05
C TYR A 574 -3.16 -9.05 -38.12
N LYS A 575 -2.97 -10.20 -38.77
CA LYS A 575 -3.97 -11.28 -38.89
C LYS A 575 -4.30 -11.97 -37.56
N ALA A 576 -3.44 -11.85 -36.54
CA ALA A 576 -3.68 -12.46 -35.24
C ALA A 576 -4.86 -11.80 -34.50
N PHE A 577 -5.11 -10.51 -34.75
CA PHE A 577 -6.15 -9.72 -34.08
C PHE A 577 -7.09 -8.94 -35.01
N ASN A 578 -6.98 -9.11 -36.33
CA ASN A 578 -7.96 -8.67 -37.33
C ASN A 578 -8.47 -9.87 -38.11
#